data_AF-A0A4Q1CCC7-F1
#
_entry.id   AF-A0A4Q1CCC7-F1
#
_cell.length_a   1.000
_cell.length_b   1.000
_cell.length_c   1.000
_cell.angle_alpha   90.00
_cell.angle_beta   90.00
_cell.angle_gamma   90.00
#
_symmetry.space_group_name_H-M   'P 1'
#
loop_
_entity.id
_entity.type
_entity.pdbx_description
1 polymer ?
#
loop_
_entity_poly.entity_id
_entity_poly.type
_entity_poly.pdbx_seq_one_letter_code
_entity_poly.pdbx_strand_id
1 'polypeptide(L)' 'MNPLLLILVLLLLFGGGGFYFGGPVFGGSGIGLILLVALIIYLMGGLRSPKS' A
#
# COMPACT_ATOMS: atom_id res chain seq x y z
N MET A 1 15.01 -6.47 6.36
CA MET A 1 14.44 -5.26 5.71
C MET A 1 14.27 -5.58 4.23
N ASN A 2 13.03 -5.81 3.78
CA ASN A 2 12.76 -6.21 2.40
C ASN A 2 12.66 -4.96 1.51
N PRO A 3 13.51 -4.77 0.49
CA PRO A 3 13.49 -3.58 -0.36
C PRO A 3 12.15 -3.36 -1.08
N LEU A 4 11.42 -4.45 -1.38
CA LEU A 4 10.05 -4.38 -1.91
C LEU A 4 9.08 -3.67 -0.96
N LEU A 5 9.20 -3.94 0.34
CA LEU A 5 8.35 -3.33 1.36
C LEU A 5 8.70 -1.85 1.55
N LEU A 6 9.99 -1.50 1.48
CA LEU A 6 10.46 -0.12 1.46
C LEU A 6 9.85 0.66 0.28
N ILE A 7 9.88 0.09 -0.93
CA ILE A 7 9.31 0.72 -2.13
C ILE A 7 7.79 0.92 -1.98
N LEU A 8 7.06 -0.06 -1.45
CA LEU A 8 5.62 0.08 -1.20
C LEU A 8 5.30 1.21 -0.22
N VAL A 9 6.06 1.32 0.87
CA VAL A 9 5.91 2.40 1.86
C VAL A 9 6.23 3.76 1.24
N LEU A 10 7.32 3.87 0.47
CA LEU A 10 7.69 5.11 -0.20
C LEU A 10 6.65 5.53 -1.25
N LEU A 11 6.09 4.58 -2.00
CA LEU A 11 5.02 4.84 -2.97
C LEU A 11 3.72 5.30 -2.28
N LEU A 12 3.43 4.77 -1.10
CA LEU A 12 2.28 5.19 -0.28
C LEU A 12 2.47 6.60 0.32
N LEU A 13 3.66 6.90 0.84
CA LEU A 13 3.97 8.16 1.55
C LEU A 13 4.30 9.31 0.59
N PHE A 14 5.08 9.06 -0.46
CA PHE A 14 5.59 10.08 -1.39
C PHE A 14 4.91 10.05 -2.77
N GLY A 15 4.32 8.92 -3.18
CA GLY A 15 3.72 8.73 -4.51
C GLY A 15 2.25 9.16 -4.64
N GLY A 16 1.65 9.76 -3.60
CA GLY A 16 0.27 10.24 -3.67
C GLY A 16 -0.77 9.11 -3.78
N GLY A 17 -0.64 8.06 -2.97
CA GLY A 17 -1.53 6.89 -2.92
C GLY A 17 -2.96 7.16 -2.41
N GLY A 18 -3.60 8.24 -2.86
CA GLY A 18 -5.02 8.52 -2.63
C GLY A 18 -5.39 9.36 -1.41
N PHE A 19 -4.43 9.75 -0.55
CA PHE A 19 -4.75 10.32 0.78
C PHE A 19 -4.44 11.80 0.99
N TYR A 20 -4.11 12.55 -0.06
CA TYR A 20 -4.15 14.01 0.01
C TYR A 20 -5.54 14.51 -0.41
N PHE A 21 -6.59 14.12 0.31
CA PHE A 21 -7.90 14.81 0.31
C PHE A 21 -8.56 15.15 -1.06
N GLY A 22 -8.16 14.51 -2.17
CA GLY A 22 -8.59 14.88 -3.53
C GLY A 22 -7.66 14.42 -4.65
N GLY A 23 -6.94 13.30 -4.48
CA GLY A 23 -6.11 12.72 -5.55
C GLY A 23 -6.91 12.49 -6.84
N PRO A 24 -6.27 12.44 -8.02
CA PRO A 24 -6.94 12.44 -9.33
C PRO A 24 -8.09 11.44 -9.31
N VAL A 25 -9.30 11.98 -9.47
CA VAL A 25 -10.61 11.33 -9.23
C VAL A 25 -10.70 9.95 -9.91
N PHE A 26 -9.92 9.74 -10.97
CA PHE A 26 -9.82 8.51 -11.72
C PHE A 26 -8.35 8.09 -11.85
N GLY A 27 -7.84 7.29 -10.91
CA GLY A 27 -6.61 6.51 -11.11
C GLY A 27 -5.69 6.38 -9.91
N GLY A 28 -5.43 7.46 -9.18
CA GLY A 28 -4.47 7.45 -8.06
C GLY A 28 -5.06 6.95 -6.73
N SER A 29 -6.36 7.19 -6.53
CA SER A 29 -7.04 6.92 -5.25
C SER A 29 -7.33 5.44 -5.02
N GLY A 30 -7.86 4.73 -6.03
CA GLY A 30 -8.26 3.33 -5.90
C GLY A 30 -7.08 2.39 -5.62
N ILE A 31 -5.98 2.52 -6.38
CA ILE A 31 -4.82 1.63 -6.24
C ILE A 31 -4.07 1.92 -4.93
N GLY A 32 -3.92 3.18 -4.56
CA GLY A 32 -3.27 3.55 -3.29
C GLY A 32 -4.02 3.06 -2.06
N LEU A 33 -5.35 3.14 -2.07
CA LEU A 33 -6.21 2.57 -1.02
C LEU A 33 -6.06 1.05 -0.91
N ILE A 34 -6.07 0.34 -2.04
CA ILE A 34 -5.90 -1.13 -2.07
C ILE A 34 -4.54 -1.52 -1.48
N LEU A 35 -3.47 -0.83 -1.87
CA LEU A 35 -2.12 -1.10 -1.36
C LEU A 35 -1.99 -0.75 0.13
N LEU A 36 -2.61 0.33 0.59
CA LEU A 36 -2.63 0.69 2.01
C LEU A 36 -3.35 -0.39 2.85
N VAL A 37 -4.52 -0.84 2.39
CA VAL A 37 -5.28 -1.90 3.06
C VAL A 37 -4.47 -3.21 3.08
N ALA A 38 -3.87 -3.60 1.96
CA ALA A 38 -3.01 -4.78 1.90
C ALA A 38 -1.80 -4.66 2.85
N LEU A 39 -1.17 -3.49 2.93
CA LEU A 39 -0.05 -3.23 3.84
C LEU A 39 -0.49 -3.34 5.31
N ILE A 40 -1.63 -2.77 5.69
CA ILE A 40 -2.18 -2.87 7.05
C ILE A 40 -2.44 -4.34 7.41
N ILE A 41 -3.08 -5.11 6.52
CA ILE A 41 -3.33 -6.54 6.72
C ILE A 41 -2.01 -7.32 6.88
N TYR A 42 -1.00 -6.99 6.06
CA TYR A 42 0.33 -7.58 6.16
C TYR A 42 1.01 -7.28 7.52
N LEU A 43 0.95 -6.03 7.97
CA LEU A 43 1.54 -5.60 9.25
C LEU A 43 0.81 -6.18 10.47
N MET A 44 -0.51 -6.41 10.39
CA MET A 44 -1.29 -7.11 11.41
C MET A 44 -1.05 -8.63 11.46
N GLY A 45 -0.22 -9.17 10.55
CA GLY A 45 0.18 -10.58 10.55
C GLY A 45 -0.53 -11.48 9.54
N GLY A 46 -1.34 -10.92 8.63
CA GLY A 46 -1.95 -11.61 7.48
C GLY A 46 -1.09 -11.50 6.20
N LEU A 47 -1.55 -12.07 5.07
CA LEU A 47 -0.81 -12.18 3.78
C LEU A 47 0.52 -12.97 3.86
N ARG A 48 0.58 -14.01 4.70
CA ARG A 48 1.72 -14.94 4.77
C ARG A 48 1.38 -16.20 3.95
N SER A 49 2.30 -16.67 3.11
CA SER A 49 2.11 -17.95 2.43
C SER A 49 2.00 -19.09 3.45
N PRO A 50 1.10 -20.06 3.24
CA PRO A 50 1.12 -21.31 4.00
C PRO A 50 2.50 -21.94 3.86
N LYS A 51 3.10 -22.31 4.99
CA LYS A 51 4.35 -23.04 4.99
C LYS A 51 4.02 -24.49 4.62
N SER A 52 4.30 -24.87 3.37
CA SER A 52 4.38 -26.28 2.97
C SER A 52 5.64 -26.93 3.54
#